data_AF-A0A7X6YKR5-F1
#
_entry.id   AF-A0A7X6YKR5-F1
#
_cell.length_a   1.000
_cell.length_b   1.000
_cell.length_c   1.000
_cell.angle_alpha   90.00
_cell.angle_beta   90.00
_cell.angle_gamma   90.00
#
_symmetry.space_group_name_H-M   'P 1'
#
loop_
_entity.id
_entity.type
_entity.pdbx_description
1 polymer ?
#
loop_
_entity_poly.entity_id
_entity_poly.type
_entity_poly.pdbx_seq_one_letter_code
_entity_poly.pdbx_strand_id
1 'polypeptide(L)' 'MMEKSGTDSINVSAGTYAAHVNIPVGLVGRLSTPHLLEDLLDRGECDYLCLGRASIADPFYPKKLSSMHSESSRF' A
#
# COMPACT_ATOMS: atom_id res chain seq x y z
N MET A 1 -10.16 -4.34 20.61
CA MET A 1 -8.88 -3.64 20.82
C MET A 1 -7.85 -4.38 19.99
N MET A 2 -7.52 -3.87 18.80
CA MET A 2 -6.58 -4.51 17.87
C MET A 2 -5.20 -3.89 18.14
N GLU A 3 -4.30 -4.72 18.66
CA GLU A 3 -2.91 -4.40 18.90
C GLU A 3 -2.22 -4.16 17.55
N LYS A 4 -1.96 -2.89 17.20
CA LYS A 4 -1.22 -2.55 15.98
C LYS A 4 0.29 -2.62 16.28
N SER A 5 0.83 -3.83 16.19
CA SER A 5 2.27 -4.08 16.17
C SER A 5 2.89 -3.54 14.88
N GLY A 6 3.96 -2.74 15.00
CA GLY A 6 4.85 -2.39 13.88
C GLY A 6 4.54 -1.06 13.21
N THR A 7 4.90 0.04 13.86
CA THR A 7 4.93 1.38 13.26
C THR A 7 6.18 1.52 12.40
N ASP A 8 6.21 0.84 11.25
CA ASP A 8 7.22 1.11 10.25
C ASP A 8 6.99 2.52 9.70
N SER A 9 8.07 3.30 9.62
CA SER A 9 8.20 4.73 9.26
C SER A 9 7.47 5.28 8.01
N ILE A 10 6.56 4.52 7.41
CA ILE A 10 5.64 4.95 6.36
C ILE A 10 4.45 5.71 6.96
N ASN A 11 3.64 6.35 6.13
CA ASN A 11 2.60 7.31 6.49
C ASN A 11 1.43 6.71 7.31
N VAL A 12 1.65 6.37 8.59
CA VAL A 12 0.69 5.74 9.50
C VAL A 12 -0.56 6.61 9.75
N SER A 13 -0.49 7.91 9.48
CA SER A 13 -1.63 8.82 9.66
C SER A 13 -2.81 8.44 8.75
N ALA A 14 -2.57 8.10 7.48
CA ALA A 14 -3.62 7.77 6.52
C ALA A 14 -4.41 6.50 6.88
N GLY A 15 -3.74 5.47 7.41
CA GLY A 15 -4.38 4.25 7.90
C GLY A 15 -5.33 4.46 9.07
N THR A 16 -5.10 5.49 9.89
CA THR A 16 -6.06 5.88 10.93
C THR A 16 -7.25 6.63 10.35
N TYR A 17 -7.05 7.48 9.34
CA TYR A 17 -8.13 8.27 8.74
C TYR A 17 -9.12 7.42 7.95
N ALA A 18 -8.66 6.41 7.21
CA ALA A 18 -9.52 5.51 6.44
C ALA A 18 -10.62 4.85 7.29
N ALA A 19 -10.33 4.52 8.55
CA ALA A 19 -11.32 3.95 9.46
C ALA A 19 -12.35 4.95 10.02
N HIS A 20 -12.10 6.26 9.90
CA HIS A 20 -12.91 7.33 10.51
C HIS A 20 -13.67 8.18 9.49
N VAL A 21 -13.40 8.01 8.19
CA VAL A 21 -14.02 8.80 7.12
C VAL A 21 -14.72 7.89 6.12
N ASN A 22 -15.85 8.36 5.58
CA ASN A 22 -16.66 7.62 4.61
C ASN A 22 -16.28 7.93 3.15
N ILE A 23 -15.10 8.53 2.95
CA ILE A 23 -14.54 8.89 1.64
C ILE A 23 -13.33 7.99 1.38
N PRO A 24 -13.06 7.64 0.11
CA PRO A 24 -11.95 6.75 -0.18
C PRO A 24 -10.61 7.47 0.08
N VAL A 25 -9.68 6.79 0.75
CA VAL A 25 -8.40 7.34 1.21
C VAL A 25 -7.23 6.76 0.42
N GLY A 26 -6.45 7.66 -0.16
CA GLY A 26 -5.21 7.33 -0.86
C GLY A 26 -3.97 7.44 0.01
N LEU A 27 -3.08 6.45 -0.05
CA LEU A 27 -1.82 6.48 0.68
C LEU A 27 -0.65 6.83 -0.24
N VAL A 28 0.19 7.77 0.23
CA VAL A 28 1.43 8.19 -0.43
C VAL A 28 2.59 8.19 0.55
N GLY A 29 3.77 7.79 0.10
CA GLY A 29 5.00 7.85 0.90
C GLY A 29 5.91 6.66 0.68
N ARG A 30 6.99 6.87 -0.08
CA ARG A 30 8.08 5.90 -0.37
C ARG A 30 7.63 4.43 -0.41
N LEU A 31 6.60 4.15 -1.20
CA LEU A 31 6.04 2.82 -1.40
C LEU A 31 6.82 2.10 -2.49
N SER A 32 8.01 1.59 -2.14
CA SER A 32 8.89 0.89 -3.08
C SER A 32 9.00 -0.62 -2.83
N THR A 33 8.38 -1.13 -1.77
CA THR A 33 8.51 -2.53 -1.35
C THR A 33 7.22 -3.28 -1.66
N PRO A 34 7.17 -4.17 -2.66
CA PRO A 34 5.94 -4.84 -3.12
C PRO A 34 5.08 -5.44 -2.01
N HIS A 35 5.67 -6.22 -1.10
CA HIS A 35 4.92 -6.89 -0.02
C HIS A 35 4.28 -5.88 0.95
N LEU A 36 4.92 -4.73 1.16
CA LEU A 36 4.35 -3.68 2.02
C LEU A 36 3.11 -3.05 1.38
N LEU A 37 3.08 -2.90 0.04
CA LEU A 37 1.91 -2.37 -0.65
C LEU A 37 0.71 -3.31 -0.50
N GLU A 38 0.92 -4.61 -0.63
CA GLU A 38 -0.12 -5.63 -0.47
C GLU A 38 -0.64 -5.66 0.97
N ASP A 39 0.28 -5.70 1.95
CA ASP A 39 -0.09 -5.67 3.37
C ASP A 39 -0.94 -4.44 3.74
N LEU A 40 -0.66 -3.27 3.15
CA LEU A 40 -1.43 -2.05 3.41
C LEU A 40 -2.85 -2.11 2.86
N LEU A 41 -3.02 -2.70 1.68
CA LEU A 41 -4.33 -2.91 1.07
C LEU A 41 -5.13 -3.99 1.84
N ASP A 42 -4.48 -5.10 2.18
CA ASP A 42 -5.11 -6.21 2.92
C ASP A 42 -5.52 -5.80 4.34
N ARG A 43 -4.72 -4.94 4.99
CA ARG A 43 -5.05 -4.37 6.31
C ARG A 43 -6.14 -3.30 6.25
N GLY A 44 -6.57 -2.87 5.06
CA GLY A 44 -7.57 -1.81 4.88
C GLY A 44 -7.10 -0.45 5.36
N GLU A 45 -5.79 -0.19 5.35
CA GLU A 45 -5.26 1.12 5.74
C GLU A 45 -5.41 2.17 4.63
N CYS A 46 -5.70 1.72 3.40
CA CYS A 46 -6.01 2.60 2.28
C CYS A 46 -6.82 1.87 1.20
N ASP A 47 -7.60 2.63 0.44
CA ASP A 47 -8.36 2.10 -0.70
C ASP A 47 -7.52 2.07 -1.98
N TYR A 48 -6.54 2.97 -2.10
CA TYR A 48 -5.63 3.02 -3.22
C TYR A 48 -4.27 3.60 -2.83
N LEU A 49 -3.24 3.19 -3.58
CA LEU A 49 -1.86 3.61 -3.37
C LEU A 49 -1.46 4.61 -4.47
N CYS A 50 -1.13 5.85 -4.11
CA CYS A 50 -0.68 6.81 -5.11
C CYS A 50 0.86 6.78 -5.22
N LEU A 51 1.32 6.17 -6.31
CA LEU A 51 2.72 6.08 -6.65
C LEU A 51 3.16 7.35 -7.41
N GLY A 52 3.84 8.25 -6.72
CA GLY A 52 4.42 9.45 -7.34
C GLY A 52 5.76 9.15 -8.02
N ARG A 53 6.86 9.35 -7.29
CA ARG A 53 8.24 9.15 -7.80
C ARG A 53 8.49 7.74 -8.35
N ALA A 54 7.87 6.72 -7.76
CA ALA A 54 8.00 5.35 -8.24
C ALA A 54 7.45 5.17 -9.67
N SER A 55 6.32 5.82 -10.00
CA SER A 55 5.75 5.79 -11.36
C SER A 55 6.57 6.59 -12.37
N ILE A 56 7.27 7.63 -11.92
CA ILE A 56 8.20 8.39 -12.79
C ILE A 56 9.44 7.55 -13.09
N ALA A 57 9.96 6.85 -12.09
CA ALA A 57 11.14 6.00 -12.25
C ALA A 57 10.86 4.73 -13.07
N ASP A 58 9.68 4.12 -12.89
CA ASP A 58 9.22 2.95 -13.65
C ASP A 58 7.73 3.10 -13.99
N PRO A 59 7.39 3.54 -15.22
CA PRO A 59 5.99 3.68 -15.66
C PRO A 59 5.21 2.37 -15.69
N PHE A 60 5.90 1.22 -15.77
CA PHE A 60 5.29 -0.12 -15.80
C PHE A 60 5.30 -0.81 -14.43
N TYR A 61 5.68 -0.09 -13.38
CA TYR A 61 5.71 -0.61 -12.01
C TYR A 61 4.39 -1.24 -11.54
N PRO A 62 3.19 -0.67 -11.84
CA PRO A 62 1.93 -1.32 -11.47
C PRO A 62 1.74 -2.68 -12.13
N LYS A 63 2.11 -2.80 -13.42
CA LYS A 63 2.00 -4.06 -14.16
C LYS A 63 2.99 -5.11 -13.62
N LYS A 64 4.19 -4.67 -13.22
CA LYS A 64 5.19 -5.53 -12.59
C LYS A 64 4.69 -6.06 -11.24
N LEU A 65 4.08 -5.21 -10.41
CA LEU A 65 3.44 -5.62 -9.16
C LEU A 65 2.36 -6.68 -9.39
N SER A 66 1.44 -6.44 -10.34
CA SER A 66 0.39 -7.42 -10.66
C SER A 66 0.97 -8.76 -11.17
N SER A 67 2.06 -8.72 -11.94
CA SER A 67 2.74 -9.93 -12.39
C SER A 67 3.38 -10.69 -11.22
N MET A 68 4.04 -10.00 -10.30
CA MET A 68 4.68 -10.61 -9.12
C MET A 68 3.64 -11.28 -8.21
N HIS A 69 2.46 -10.67 -8.04
CA HIS A 69 1.34 -11.27 -7.32
C HIS A 69 0.89 -12.61 -7.94
N SER A 70 0.82 -12.67 -9.28
CA SER A 70 0.43 -13.90 -9.99
C SER A 70 1.46 -15.03 -9.89
N GLU A 71 2.74 -14.70 -9.68
CA GLU A 71 3.79 -15.69 -9.46
C GLU A 71 3.88 -16.12 -7.98
N SER A 72 3.61 -15.23 -7.04
CA SER A 72 3.60 -15.54 -5.59
C SER A 72 2.46 -16.48 -5.18
N SER A 73 1.36 -16.53 -5.95
CA SER A 73 0.21 -17.42 -5.69
C SER A 73 0.38 -18.84 -6.25
N ARG A 74 1.54 -19.16 -6.85
CA ARG A 74 1.86 -20.49 -7.40
C ARG A 74 2.69 -21.39 -6.47
N PHE A 75 2.78 -21.06 -5.18
CA PHE A 75 3.50 -21.87 -4.19
C PHE A 75 2.65 -22.18 -2.96
#